data_AF-A0A8S3FWW5-F1
#
_entry.id   AF-A0A8S3FWW5-F1
#
_cell.length_a   1.000
_cell.length_b   1.000
_cell.length_c   1.000
_cell.angle_alpha   90.00
_cell.angle_beta   90.00
_cell.angle_gamma   90.00
#
_symmetry.space_group_name_H-M   'P 1'
#
loop_
_entity.id
_entity.type
_entity.pdbx_description
1 polymer ?
#
loop_
_entity_poly.entity_id
_entity_poly.type
_entity_poly.pdbx_seq_one_letter_code
_entity_poly.pdbx_strand_id
1 'polypeptide(L)'
;FLISTFLAYTGYFDQMTRQILFQQWQSYFDKAKIPYKNDLARVEYVSSADERLRWETNMLPSDDLCRENAVMLKRFTRYPLVIDPSGQALEFLYREYQEKNIVQTSFMDANFRKQLESALRFGTTLFIHDAENFDPLINPVLNRDLRRTSGRVLISIGDKDIDFSPTFRMFLFTRDADADFGPDICS
;
A
#
# COMPACT_ATOMS: atom_id res chain seq x y z
N PHE A 1 -17.18 8.39 -4.06
CA PHE A 1 -17.26 7.24 -4.98
C PHE A 1 -16.16 7.27 -6.03
N LEU A 2 -16.09 8.25 -6.95
CA LEU A 2 -15.04 8.31 -7.98
C LEU A 2 -13.61 8.14 -7.42
N ILE A 3 -13.29 8.87 -6.35
CA ILE A 3 -11.98 8.78 -5.68
C ILE A 3 -11.75 7.44 -5.00
N SER A 4 -12.76 6.88 -4.33
CA SER A 4 -12.62 5.57 -3.68
C SER A 4 -12.39 4.47 -4.73
N THR A 5 -13.08 4.52 -5.86
CA THR A 5 -12.89 3.59 -6.97
C THR A 5 -11.49 3.75 -7.59
N PHE A 6 -11.03 4.99 -7.75
CA PHE A 6 -9.67 5.28 -8.20
C PHE A 6 -8.63 4.64 -7.28
N LEU A 7 -8.67 4.92 -5.97
CA LEU A 7 -7.69 4.39 -5.02
C LEU A 7 -7.71 2.86 -4.90
N ALA A 8 -8.87 2.23 -5.09
CA ALA A 8 -9.02 0.78 -4.92
C ALA A 8 -8.62 -0.03 -6.16
N TYR A 9 -8.91 0.47 -7.37
CA TYR A 9 -8.84 -0.33 -8.59
C TYR A 9 -7.77 0.11 -9.58
N THR A 10 -7.19 1.31 -9.44
CA THR A 10 -6.28 1.82 -10.47
C THR A 10 -4.81 1.62 -10.21
N GLY A 11 -4.43 1.10 -9.03
CA GLY A 11 -3.04 1.01 -8.60
C GLY A 11 -2.12 0.25 -9.56
N TYR A 12 -2.61 -0.81 -10.19
CA TYR A 12 -1.84 -1.63 -11.13
C TYR A 12 -1.66 -0.99 -12.52
N PHE A 13 -2.55 -0.08 -12.91
CA PHE A 13 -2.57 0.45 -14.28
C PHE A 13 -1.62 1.63 -14.49
N ASP A 14 -1.18 1.79 -15.72
CA ASP A 14 -0.41 2.96 -16.19
C ASP A 14 -1.26 4.24 -16.26
N GLN A 15 -0.60 5.40 -16.37
CA GLN A 15 -1.27 6.71 -16.33
C GLN A 15 -2.38 6.85 -17.38
N MET A 16 -2.17 6.32 -18.60
CA MET A 16 -3.14 6.40 -19.68
C MET A 16 -4.40 5.62 -19.35
N THR A 17 -4.26 4.37 -18.89
CA THR A 17 -5.39 3.52 -18.53
C THR A 17 -6.14 4.08 -17.32
N ARG A 18 -5.43 4.64 -16.33
CA ARG A 18 -6.06 5.34 -15.19
C ARG A 18 -6.95 6.50 -15.64
N GLN A 19 -6.48 7.30 -16.60
CA GLN A 19 -7.26 8.41 -17.16
C GLN A 19 -8.50 7.92 -17.89
N ILE A 20 -8.37 6.88 -18.73
CA ILE A 20 -9.48 6.28 -19.47
C ILE A 20 -10.56 5.75 -18.50
N LEU A 21 -10.17 4.98 -17.49
CA LEU A 21 -11.10 4.44 -16.50
C LEU A 21 -11.83 5.56 -15.74
N PHE A 22 -11.11 6.60 -15.34
CA PHE A 22 -11.70 7.72 -14.61
C PHE A 22 -12.73 8.48 -15.46
N GLN A 23 -12.42 8.75 -16.73
CA GLN A 23 -13.36 9.39 -17.68
C GLN A 23 -14.59 8.51 -17.94
N GLN A 24 -14.41 7.18 -18.07
CA GLN A 24 -15.52 6.25 -18.20
C GLN A 24 -16.43 6.30 -16.98
N TRP A 25 -15.88 6.30 -15.76
CA TRP A 25 -16.67 6.44 -14.53
C TRP A 25 -17.43 7.77 -14.46
N GLN A 26 -16.81 8.88 -14.84
CA GLN A 26 -17.50 10.16 -14.96
C GLN A 26 -18.69 10.07 -15.94
N SER A 27 -18.50 9.45 -17.11
CA SER A 27 -19.59 9.28 -18.08
C SER A 27 -20.77 8.45 -17.54
N TYR A 28 -20.52 7.49 -16.64
CA TYR A 28 -21.59 6.73 -15.99
C TYR A 28 -22.37 7.60 -14.99
N PHE A 29 -21.67 8.48 -14.27
CA PHE A 29 -22.31 9.44 -13.37
C PHE A 29 -23.19 10.43 -14.14
N ASP A 30 -22.71 10.94 -15.29
CA ASP A 30 -23.49 11.81 -16.18
C ASP A 30 -24.77 11.12 -16.66
N LYS A 31 -24.65 9.89 -17.18
CA LYS A 31 -25.80 9.09 -17.65
C LYS A 31 -26.80 8.81 -16.52
N ALA A 32 -26.31 8.53 -15.32
CA ALA A 32 -27.13 8.30 -14.14
C ALA A 32 -27.66 9.60 -13.50
N LYS A 33 -27.27 10.78 -14.01
CA LYS A 33 -27.59 12.10 -13.46
C LYS A 33 -27.20 12.23 -11.98
N ILE A 34 -26.11 11.59 -11.57
CA ILE A 34 -25.57 11.69 -10.21
C ILE A 34 -24.63 12.90 -10.18
N PRO A 35 -24.87 13.91 -9.32
CA PRO A 35 -24.02 15.08 -9.25
C PRO A 35 -22.62 14.73 -8.72
N TYR A 36 -21.59 15.26 -9.37
CA TYR A 36 -20.21 15.18 -8.92
C TYR A 36 -19.44 16.45 -9.31
N LYS A 37 -18.23 16.63 -8.78
CA LYS A 37 -17.34 17.74 -9.13
C LYS A 37 -16.62 17.42 -10.44
N ASN A 38 -16.89 18.20 -11.50
CA ASN A 38 -16.32 17.95 -12.84
C ASN A 38 -14.81 18.22 -12.93
N ASP A 39 -14.34 19.26 -12.26
CA ASP A 39 -12.95 19.69 -12.16
C ASP A 39 -12.25 19.07 -10.93
N LEU A 40 -12.50 17.78 -10.68
CA LEU A 40 -11.92 17.10 -9.53
C LEU A 40 -10.46 16.76 -9.76
N ALA A 41 -9.57 17.64 -9.27
CA ALA A 41 -8.15 17.37 -9.16
C ALA A 41 -7.91 16.24 -8.15
N ARG A 42 -7.68 15.02 -8.66
CA ARG A 42 -7.76 13.76 -7.89
C ARG A 42 -6.83 13.75 -6.69
N VAL A 43 -5.57 14.16 -6.90
CA VAL A 43 -4.52 14.15 -5.89
C VAL A 43 -4.79 15.23 -4.84
N GLU A 44 -5.11 16.45 -5.27
CA GLU A 44 -5.40 17.61 -4.41
C GLU A 44 -6.63 17.39 -3.53
N TYR A 45 -7.59 16.59 -4.00
CA TYR A 45 -8.78 16.28 -3.22
C TYR A 45 -8.49 15.39 -1.99
N VAL A 46 -7.41 14.60 -2.03
CA VAL A 46 -7.08 13.60 -1.00
C VAL A 46 -5.71 13.79 -0.35
N SER A 47 -5.03 14.88 -0.69
CA SER A 47 -3.75 15.27 -0.09
C SER A 47 -3.73 16.77 0.17
N SER A 48 -3.09 17.18 1.26
CA SER A 48 -2.84 18.61 1.50
C SER A 48 -1.65 19.11 0.66
N ALA A 49 -1.54 20.43 0.51
CA ALA A 49 -0.35 21.03 -0.10
C ALA A 49 0.93 20.66 0.70
N ASP A 50 0.86 20.67 2.02
CA ASP A 50 1.99 20.29 2.90
C ASP A 50 2.39 18.83 2.74
N GLU A 51 1.42 17.90 2.59
CA GLU A 51 1.72 16.49 2.32
C GLU A 51 2.49 16.34 1.01
N ARG A 52 2.04 17.02 -0.06
CA ARG A 52 2.71 16.95 -1.37
C ARG A 52 4.10 17.56 -1.35
N LEU A 53 4.27 18.71 -0.69
CA LEU A 53 5.57 19.34 -0.52
C LEU A 53 6.54 18.44 0.27
N ARG A 54 6.04 17.78 1.33
CA ARG A 54 6.82 16.80 2.08
C ARG A 54 7.22 15.61 1.20
N TRP A 55 6.33 15.10 0.37
CA TRP A 55 6.66 14.01 -0.55
C TRP A 55 7.75 14.38 -1.55
N GLU A 56 7.69 15.58 -2.12
CA GLU A 56 8.74 16.10 -3.01
C GLU A 56 10.09 16.22 -2.26
N THR A 57 10.07 16.71 -1.02
CA THR A 57 11.27 16.77 -0.14
C THR A 57 11.83 15.36 0.14
N ASN A 58 10.94 14.37 0.22
CA ASN A 58 11.27 12.96 0.41
C ASN A 58 11.56 12.22 -0.92
N MET A 59 11.97 12.95 -1.97
CA MET A 59 12.40 12.40 -3.26
C MET A 59 11.29 11.75 -4.10
N LEU A 60 10.02 12.03 -3.82
CA LEU A 60 8.94 11.64 -4.74
C LEU A 60 9.06 12.47 -6.03
N PRO A 61 9.02 11.85 -7.22
CA PRO A 61 8.89 12.58 -8.48
C PRO A 61 7.67 13.49 -8.52
N SER A 62 7.81 14.58 -9.27
CA SER A 62 6.75 15.58 -9.43
C SER A 62 5.71 15.23 -10.49
N ASP A 63 5.84 14.09 -11.17
CA ASP A 63 4.87 13.64 -12.16
C ASP A 63 3.56 13.14 -11.50
N ASP A 64 2.48 13.18 -12.28
CA ASP A 64 1.14 12.85 -11.79
C ASP A 64 1.02 11.39 -11.34
N LEU A 65 1.69 10.47 -12.01
CA LEU A 65 1.62 9.03 -11.67
C LEU A 65 2.23 8.79 -10.29
N CYS A 66 3.40 9.36 -10.03
CA CYS A 66 4.06 9.27 -8.73
C CYS A 66 3.23 9.93 -7.61
N ARG A 67 2.62 11.09 -7.87
CA ARG A 67 1.72 11.75 -6.92
C ARG A 67 0.47 10.93 -6.62
N GLU A 68 -0.13 10.30 -7.63
CA GLU A 68 -1.25 9.38 -7.46
C GLU A 68 -0.84 8.14 -6.65
N ASN A 69 0.32 7.56 -6.94
CA ASN A 69 0.87 6.42 -6.18
C ASN A 69 1.14 6.80 -4.72
N ALA A 70 1.70 7.99 -4.45
CA ALA A 70 1.93 8.46 -3.09
C ALA A 70 0.63 8.59 -2.28
N VAL A 71 -0.44 9.06 -2.92
CA VAL A 71 -1.78 9.07 -2.32
C VAL A 71 -2.24 7.64 -2.00
N MET A 72 -2.09 6.69 -2.92
CA MET A 72 -2.46 5.29 -2.67
C MET A 72 -1.67 4.70 -1.50
N LEU A 73 -0.35 4.91 -1.48
CA LEU A 73 0.57 4.49 -0.41
C LEU A 73 0.30 5.19 0.94
N LYS A 74 -0.38 6.33 0.92
CA LYS A 74 -0.80 7.04 2.13
C LYS A 74 -2.18 6.59 2.64
N ARG A 75 -3.09 6.26 1.73
CA ARG A 75 -4.51 6.00 2.00
C ARG A 75 -4.89 4.51 1.87
N PHE A 76 -3.91 3.61 1.77
CA PHE A 76 -4.17 2.19 1.58
C PHE A 76 -5.01 1.58 2.70
N THR A 77 -5.85 0.62 2.33
CA THR A 77 -6.56 -0.25 3.28
C THR A 77 -5.99 -1.65 3.25
N ARG A 78 -5.75 -2.23 2.07
CA ARG A 78 -4.93 -3.44 1.90
C ARG A 78 -3.46 -3.05 1.87
N TYR A 79 -2.59 -3.89 2.41
CA TYR A 79 -1.14 -3.59 2.38
C TYR A 79 -0.66 -3.51 0.93
N PRO A 80 0.08 -2.46 0.56
CA PRO A 80 0.49 -2.26 -0.82
C PRO A 80 1.59 -3.23 -1.23
N LEU A 81 1.46 -3.75 -2.45
CA LEU A 81 2.52 -4.37 -3.22
C LEU A 81 3.03 -3.35 -4.24
N VAL A 82 4.30 -3.03 -4.15
CA VAL A 82 4.94 -1.96 -4.92
C VAL A 82 5.86 -2.60 -5.96
N ILE A 83 5.47 -2.46 -7.22
CA ILE A 83 6.30 -2.82 -8.38
C ILE A 83 7.21 -1.62 -8.66
N ASP A 84 8.49 -1.75 -8.34
CA ASP A 84 9.45 -0.65 -8.40
C ASP A 84 10.81 -1.11 -8.96
N PRO A 85 10.92 -1.25 -10.30
CA PRO A 85 12.16 -1.66 -10.95
C PRO A 85 13.32 -0.68 -10.73
N SER A 86 13.02 0.61 -10.51
CA SER A 86 14.03 1.67 -10.34
C SER A 86 14.48 1.84 -8.89
N GLY A 87 13.73 1.34 -7.91
CA GLY A 87 13.97 1.54 -6.48
C GLY A 87 13.58 2.93 -5.96
N GLN A 88 12.90 3.73 -6.78
CA GLN A 88 12.55 5.11 -6.44
C GLN A 88 11.41 5.19 -5.42
N ALA A 89 10.40 4.33 -5.55
CA ALA A 89 9.30 4.26 -4.60
C ALA A 89 9.79 3.76 -3.24
N LEU A 90 10.74 2.82 -3.24
CA LEU A 90 11.40 2.35 -2.02
C LEU A 90 12.16 3.48 -1.31
N GLU A 91 12.98 4.25 -2.02
CA GLU A 91 13.72 5.39 -1.43
C GLU A 91 12.76 6.45 -0.87
N PHE A 92 11.69 6.77 -1.60
CA PHE A 92 10.64 7.67 -1.13
C PHE A 92 10.01 7.18 0.18
N LEU A 93 9.59 5.92 0.23
CA LEU A 93 8.96 5.34 1.42
C LEU A 93 9.94 5.25 2.59
N TYR A 94 11.22 4.95 2.33
CA TYR A 94 12.25 4.94 3.35
C TYR A 94 12.38 6.32 4.01
N ARG A 95 12.42 7.41 3.23
CA ARG A 95 12.46 8.79 3.75
C ARG A 95 11.18 9.22 4.44
N GLU A 96 10.01 8.86 3.91
CA GLU A 96 8.71 9.20 4.51
C GLU A 96 8.48 8.51 5.86
N TYR A 97 9.06 7.34 6.08
CA TYR A 97 8.86 6.55 7.30
C TYR A 97 10.11 6.43 8.19
N GLN A 98 11.20 7.12 7.89
CA GLN A 98 12.48 7.00 8.61
C GLN A 98 12.36 7.22 10.14
N GLU A 99 11.44 8.10 10.56
CA GLU A 99 11.21 8.39 12.00
C GLU A 99 10.48 7.25 12.74
N LYS A 100 9.88 6.29 12.02
CA LYS A 100 8.98 5.27 12.59
C LYS A 100 9.62 3.90 12.84
N ASN A 101 10.95 3.82 12.76
CA ASN A 101 11.72 2.57 12.70
C ASN A 101 11.24 1.67 11.55
N ILE A 102 12.12 1.47 10.57
CA ILE A 102 11.86 0.60 9.43
C ILE A 102 12.69 -0.68 9.62
N VAL A 103 12.04 -1.83 9.50
CA VAL A 103 12.71 -3.12 9.37
C VAL A 103 12.58 -3.55 7.92
N GLN A 104 13.71 -3.89 7.30
CA GLN A 104 13.74 -4.43 5.95
C GLN A 104 14.09 -5.92 6.02
N THR A 105 13.40 -6.73 5.22
CA THR A 105 13.55 -8.18 5.18
C THR A 105 13.15 -8.71 3.80
N SER A 106 13.26 -10.02 3.58
CA SER A 106 12.64 -10.72 2.46
C SER A 106 12.07 -12.04 2.95
N PHE A 107 11.19 -12.68 2.17
CA PHE A 107 10.66 -14.00 2.51
C PHE A 107 11.75 -15.08 2.61
N MET A 108 12.91 -14.84 2.01
CA MET A 108 14.07 -15.74 2.04
C MET A 108 14.99 -15.50 3.24
N ASP A 109 14.78 -14.44 4.04
CA ASP A 109 15.55 -14.20 5.26
C ASP A 109 15.22 -15.27 6.31
N ALA A 110 16.23 -15.97 6.82
CA ALA A 110 16.08 -16.95 7.90
C ALA A 110 15.48 -16.34 9.19
N ASN A 111 15.58 -15.02 9.36
CA ASN A 111 14.98 -14.27 10.47
C ASN A 111 13.62 -13.65 10.13
N PHE A 112 13.10 -13.80 8.91
CA PHE A 112 11.85 -13.19 8.42
C PHE A 112 10.71 -13.35 9.44
N ARG A 113 10.45 -14.58 9.86
CA ARG A 113 9.39 -14.89 10.83
C ARG A 113 9.56 -14.11 12.14
N LYS A 114 10.76 -14.05 12.70
CA LYS A 114 11.02 -13.33 13.95
C LYS A 114 10.83 -11.83 13.79
N GLN A 115 11.27 -11.27 12.66
CA GLN A 115 11.12 -9.86 12.34
C GLN A 115 9.65 -9.48 12.13
N LEU A 116 8.88 -10.32 11.42
CA LEU A 116 7.43 -10.17 11.26
C LEU A 116 6.72 -10.19 12.61
N GLU A 117 7.00 -11.20 13.46
CA GLU A 117 6.41 -11.31 14.79
C GLU A 117 6.70 -10.08 15.67
N SER A 118 7.94 -9.56 15.59
CA SER A 118 8.36 -8.35 16.31
C SER A 118 7.64 -7.11 15.78
N ALA A 119 7.60 -6.92 14.46
CA ALA A 119 6.99 -5.76 13.83
C ALA A 119 5.49 -5.69 14.11
N LEU A 120 4.78 -6.82 14.05
CA LEU A 120 3.36 -6.92 14.41
C LEU A 120 3.12 -6.49 15.87
N ARG A 121 3.97 -6.94 16.79
CA ARG A 121 3.85 -6.65 18.23
C ARG A 121 4.13 -5.19 18.56
N PHE A 122 5.17 -4.61 17.98
CA PHE A 122 5.64 -3.26 18.32
C PHE A 122 5.13 -2.18 17.36
N GLY A 123 4.44 -2.56 16.29
CA GLY A 123 3.89 -1.63 15.31
C GLY A 123 4.95 -0.95 14.46
N THR A 124 6.04 -1.67 14.18
CA THR A 124 7.14 -1.24 13.33
C THR A 124 6.71 -1.26 11.87
N THR A 125 7.28 -0.37 11.04
CA THR A 125 7.06 -0.43 9.59
C THR A 125 7.95 -1.51 8.99
N LEU A 126 7.36 -2.49 8.31
CA LEU A 126 8.05 -3.62 7.70
C LEU A 126 8.09 -3.49 6.17
N PHE A 127 9.28 -3.45 5.60
CA PHE A 127 9.49 -3.54 4.15
C PHE A 127 9.95 -4.97 3.83
N ILE A 128 9.21 -5.65 2.97
CA ILE A 128 9.53 -7.00 2.52
C ILE A 128 9.90 -6.92 1.03
N HIS A 129 11.14 -7.26 0.72
CA HIS A 129 11.68 -7.29 -0.64
C HIS A 129 11.46 -8.64 -1.31
N ASP A 130 11.69 -8.67 -2.62
CA ASP A 130 11.63 -9.85 -3.48
C ASP A 130 10.29 -10.58 -3.34
N ALA A 131 9.20 -9.81 -3.41
CA ALA A 131 7.84 -10.29 -3.15
C ALA A 131 7.39 -11.44 -4.08
N GLU A 132 8.04 -11.61 -5.23
CA GLU A 132 7.88 -12.77 -6.12
C GLU A 132 8.21 -14.10 -5.42
N ASN A 133 9.00 -14.10 -4.34
CA ASN A 133 9.30 -15.27 -3.51
C ASN A 133 8.29 -15.42 -2.35
N PHE A 134 7.02 -15.16 -2.63
CA PHE A 134 5.96 -15.05 -1.64
C PHE A 134 5.88 -16.24 -0.65
N ASP A 135 5.77 -15.95 0.66
CA ASP A 135 5.50 -16.94 1.70
C ASP A 135 4.05 -16.81 2.24
N PRO A 136 3.20 -17.85 2.09
CA PRO A 136 1.84 -17.88 2.63
C PRO A 136 1.71 -17.64 4.14
N LEU A 137 2.81 -17.72 4.91
CA LEU A 137 2.85 -17.36 6.33
C LEU A 137 2.23 -15.97 6.61
N ILE A 138 2.29 -15.05 5.64
CA ILE A 138 1.79 -13.69 5.80
C ILE A 138 0.29 -13.50 5.50
N ASN A 139 -0.40 -14.53 4.98
CA ASN A 139 -1.81 -14.46 4.64
C ASN A 139 -2.72 -13.92 5.76
N PRO A 140 -2.56 -14.33 7.04
CA PRO A 140 -3.37 -13.77 8.12
C PRO A 140 -3.21 -12.25 8.26
N VAL A 141 -2.02 -11.72 7.93
CA VAL A 141 -1.72 -10.28 7.97
C VAL A 141 -2.38 -9.57 6.80
N LEU A 142 -2.26 -10.11 5.58
CA LEU A 142 -2.88 -9.56 4.38
C LEU A 142 -4.41 -9.51 4.51
N ASN A 143 -5.01 -10.61 4.99
CA ASN A 143 -6.45 -10.74 5.20
C ASN A 143 -6.96 -9.95 6.41
N ARG A 144 -6.05 -9.48 7.28
CA ARG A 144 -6.37 -8.88 8.58
C ARG A 144 -7.26 -9.78 9.43
N ASP A 145 -6.85 -11.04 9.57
CA ASP A 145 -7.52 -12.07 10.38
C ASP A 145 -7.31 -11.83 11.89
N LEU A 146 -7.77 -10.67 12.34
CA LEU A 146 -7.61 -10.16 13.69
C LEU A 146 -8.68 -10.72 14.62
N ARG A 147 -8.27 -11.22 15.77
CA ARG A 147 -9.16 -11.73 16.83
C ARG A 147 -9.15 -10.77 18.01
N ARG A 148 -10.33 -10.47 18.56
CA ARG A 148 -10.45 -9.66 19.76
C ARG A 148 -10.79 -10.56 20.95
N THR A 149 -9.88 -10.65 21.90
CA THR A 149 -10.03 -11.50 23.10
C THR A 149 -9.66 -10.68 24.33
N SER A 150 -10.61 -10.52 25.26
CA SER A 150 -10.37 -9.84 26.55
C SER A 150 -9.71 -8.46 26.43
N GLY A 151 -10.16 -7.66 25.45
CA GLY A 151 -9.64 -6.31 25.19
C GLY A 151 -8.33 -6.24 24.39
N ARG A 152 -7.70 -7.38 24.08
CA ARG A 152 -6.51 -7.47 23.21
C ARG A 152 -6.92 -7.75 21.76
N VAL A 153 -6.17 -7.20 20.82
CA VAL A 153 -6.26 -7.53 19.40
C VAL A 153 -5.10 -8.47 19.09
N LEU A 154 -5.40 -9.66 18.60
CA LEU A 154 -4.44 -10.72 18.34
C LEU A 154 -4.46 -11.10 16.85
N ILE A 155 -3.33 -11.58 16.35
CA ILE A 155 -3.19 -12.21 15.04
C ILE A 155 -2.43 -13.54 15.20
N SER A 156 -2.87 -14.58 14.49
CA SER A 156 -2.21 -15.89 14.51
C SER A 156 -1.22 -15.99 13.35
N ILE A 157 0.06 -16.24 13.65
CA ILE A 157 1.12 -16.47 12.66
C ILE A 157 1.76 -17.84 12.93
N GLY A 158 1.47 -18.79 12.06
CA GLY A 158 1.80 -20.20 12.27
C GLY A 158 1.15 -20.72 13.56
N ASP A 159 1.97 -21.16 14.50
CA ASP A 159 1.59 -21.70 15.80
C ASP A 159 1.51 -20.64 16.93
N LYS A 160 1.69 -19.35 16.64
CA LYS A 160 1.74 -18.29 17.66
C LYS A 160 0.63 -17.26 17.50
N ASP A 161 0.05 -16.88 18.63
CA ASP A 161 -0.80 -15.69 18.74
C ASP A 161 0.03 -14.49 19.18
N ILE A 162 -0.10 -13.37 18.46
CA ILE A 162 0.71 -12.16 18.63
C ILE A 162 -0.23 -10.99 18.89
N ASP A 163 0.09 -10.16 19.88
CA ASP A 163 -0.56 -8.86 20.04
C ASP A 163 -0.34 -8.01 18.79
N PHE A 164 -1.44 -7.56 18.18
CA PHE A 164 -1.40 -6.76 16.98
C PHE A 164 -1.38 -5.28 17.36
N SER A 165 -0.30 -4.58 16.98
CA SER A 165 -0.22 -3.14 17.15
C SER A 165 -1.00 -2.40 16.06
N PRO A 166 -1.87 -1.43 16.40
CA PRO A 166 -2.60 -0.64 15.42
C PRO A 166 -1.71 0.29 14.58
N THR A 167 -0.45 0.51 14.97
CA THR A 167 0.49 1.33 14.21
C THR A 167 1.29 0.54 13.18
N PHE A 168 1.16 -0.80 13.17
CA PHE A 168 1.87 -1.68 12.23
C PHE A 168 1.56 -1.31 10.77
N ARG A 169 2.60 -1.25 9.96
CA ARG A 169 2.54 -0.99 8.53
C ARG A 169 3.44 -1.98 7.81
N MET A 170 3.02 -2.38 6.62
CA MET A 170 3.76 -3.30 5.79
C MET A 170 3.71 -2.83 4.34
N PHE A 171 4.83 -2.99 3.64
CA PHE A 171 4.96 -2.74 2.21
C PHE A 171 5.70 -3.93 1.61
N LEU A 172 5.13 -4.53 0.57
CA LEU A 172 5.77 -5.56 -0.23
C LEU A 172 6.41 -4.88 -1.44
N PHE A 173 7.62 -5.27 -1.83
CA PHE A 173 8.33 -4.73 -2.97
C PHE A 173 8.77 -5.83 -3.91
N THR A 174 8.66 -5.57 -5.21
CA THR A 174 9.31 -6.35 -6.25
C THR A 174 10.00 -5.41 -7.24
N ARG A 175 11.14 -5.85 -7.78
CA ARG A 175 11.82 -5.18 -8.90
C ARG A 175 11.41 -5.76 -10.24
N ASP A 176 10.75 -6.92 -10.23
CA ASP A 176 10.26 -7.57 -11.44
C ASP A 176 8.92 -6.94 -11.85
N ALA A 177 8.94 -6.22 -12.97
CA ALA A 177 7.75 -5.57 -13.53
C ALA A 177 6.73 -6.59 -14.07
N ASP A 178 7.20 -7.79 -14.41
CA ASP A 178 6.42 -8.85 -15.02
C ASP A 178 6.05 -9.95 -14.00
N ALA A 179 6.31 -9.73 -12.71
CA ALA A 179 5.99 -10.68 -11.65
C ALA A 179 4.49 -11.00 -11.64
N ASP A 180 4.18 -12.29 -11.77
CA ASP A 180 2.81 -12.81 -11.74
C ASP A 180 2.45 -13.24 -10.31
N PHE A 181 1.51 -12.51 -9.71
CA PHE A 181 1.06 -12.77 -8.34
C PHE A 181 -0.24 -13.54 -8.36
N GLY A 182 -0.25 -14.68 -7.67
CA GLY A 182 -1.44 -15.51 -7.52
C GLY A 182 -2.63 -14.73 -6.93
N PRO A 183 -3.87 -15.18 -7.21
CA PRO A 183 -5.08 -14.48 -6.79
C PRO A 183 -5.15 -14.26 -5.27
N ASP A 184 -4.57 -15.17 -4.48
CA ASP A 184 -4.51 -15.11 -3.02
C ASP A 184 -3.80 -13.84 -2.49
N ILE A 185 -2.91 -13.26 -3.28
CA ILE A 185 -2.17 -12.01 -2.95
C ILE A 185 -2.93 -10.79 -3.50
N CYS A 186 -3.60 -10.95 -4.64
CA CYS A 186 -4.23 -9.87 -5.39
C CYS A 186 -5.67 -9.53 -4.94
N SER A 187 -6.31 -10.41 -4.16
CA SER A 187 -7.72 -10.32 -3.76
C SER A 187 -8.06 -9.30 -2.67
#